data_AF-A0A4Q2D3L0-F1
#
_entry.id   AF-A0A4Q2D3L0-F1
#
_cell.length_a   1.000
_cell.length_b   1.000
_cell.length_c   1.000
_cell.angle_alpha   90.00
_cell.angle_beta   90.00
_cell.angle_gamma   90.00
#
_symmetry.space_group_name_H-M   'P 1'
#
loop_
_entity.id
_entity.type
_entity.pdbx_description
1 polymer ?
#
loop_
_entity_poly.entity_id
_entity_poly.type
_entity_poly.pdbx_seq_one_letter_code
_entity_poly.pdbx_strand_id
1 'polypeptide(L)'
;MNPNPSSSSPPPPPPTPILIGHSLESDLRALKLCHPYCIDTALVYHHPRGRPLKPGLAWLTKKWCGREIQTRGEGGHDPEEDARACLDLLKKKLEEGPGFGEFKTDQESIFERLGRAKKRGGGVGGGVRSAVVDYGNPAHMHGNKATTALACKTDEEVVEGLLGVVPSHDFVFARLMGLADVLGWITPRAPQDSSAPTATSASATSQPPTSPTDDQLQTTLASLNGHLSKIHASLPSRTAFILFTGHSDPRRMTQLNSRKMQFENAFRSGKSPEEIAAGENGVRWTAADGRELEGAVELARRGLVFLGVKM
;
A
#
# COMPACT_ATOMS: atom_id res chain seq x y z
N MET A 1 9.75 -63.58 -40.53
CA MET A 1 8.72 -62.53 -40.57
C MET A 1 7.89 -62.64 -39.30
N ASN A 2 8.17 -61.83 -38.28
CA ASN A 2 7.28 -61.70 -37.12
C ASN A 2 6.37 -60.49 -37.38
N PRO A 3 5.04 -60.62 -37.24
CA PRO A 3 4.15 -59.47 -37.36
C PRO A 3 4.31 -58.58 -36.12
N ASN A 4 4.46 -57.29 -36.39
CA ASN A 4 4.60 -56.24 -35.38
C ASN A 4 3.27 -56.12 -34.61
N PRO A 5 3.22 -56.27 -33.26
CA PRO A 5 2.00 -56.03 -32.50
C PRO A 5 1.74 -54.52 -32.48
N SER A 6 0.55 -54.14 -32.92
CA SER A 6 0.03 -52.77 -32.94
C SER A 6 0.21 -52.07 -31.58
N SER A 7 1.03 -51.02 -31.55
CA SER A 7 1.21 -50.13 -30.40
C SER A 7 0.01 -49.19 -30.26
N SER A 8 -0.99 -49.55 -29.46
CA SER A 8 -1.99 -48.60 -28.98
C SER A 8 -1.44 -47.90 -27.73
N SER A 9 -1.04 -46.64 -27.83
CA SER A 9 -0.70 -45.84 -26.65
C SER A 9 -1.95 -45.63 -25.80
N PRO A 10 -1.84 -45.68 -24.46
CA PRO A 10 -2.97 -45.42 -23.57
C PRO A 10 -3.49 -43.98 -23.77
N PRO A 11 -4.80 -43.74 -23.63
CA PRO A 11 -5.36 -42.40 -23.75
C PRO A 11 -4.75 -41.48 -22.68
N PRO A 12 -4.61 -40.17 -22.98
CA PRO A 12 -4.11 -39.21 -22.01
C PRO A 12 -5.02 -39.19 -20.77
N PRO A 13 -4.47 -38.92 -19.58
CA PRO A 13 -5.27 -38.81 -18.37
C PRO A 13 -6.31 -37.68 -18.54
N PRO A 14 -7.49 -37.83 -17.93
CA PRO A 14 -8.53 -36.81 -18.00
C PRO A 14 -8.00 -35.49 -17.40
N PRO A 15 -8.42 -34.34 -17.95
CA PRO A 15 -7.99 -33.05 -17.45
C PRO A 15 -8.43 -32.89 -15.99
N THR A 16 -7.50 -32.44 -15.14
CA THR A 16 -7.83 -32.09 -13.75
C THR A 16 -8.79 -30.90 -13.74
N PRO A 17 -9.99 -31.02 -13.15
CA PRO A 17 -10.96 -29.93 -13.13
C PRO A 17 -10.45 -28.76 -12.27
N ILE A 18 -10.94 -27.55 -12.56
CA ILE A 18 -10.71 -26.37 -11.72
C ILE A 18 -11.90 -26.21 -10.78
N LEU A 19 -11.65 -26.16 -9.47
CA LEU A 19 -12.70 -25.90 -8.50
C LEU A 19 -12.96 -24.41 -8.38
N ILE A 20 -14.24 -24.02 -8.37
CA ILE A 20 -14.66 -22.62 -8.21
C ILE A 20 -15.58 -22.56 -7.00
N GLY A 21 -15.39 -21.56 -6.14
CA GLY A 21 -16.24 -21.35 -4.97
C GLY A 21 -15.90 -20.07 -4.24
N HIS A 22 -16.35 -19.96 -2.99
CA HIS A 22 -16.15 -18.79 -2.15
C HIS A 22 -15.62 -19.22 -0.78
N SER A 23 -14.41 -18.80 -0.42
CA SER A 23 -13.70 -19.27 0.78
C SER A 23 -13.50 -20.79 0.79
N LEU A 24 -13.09 -21.35 -0.34
CA LEU A 24 -12.92 -22.80 -0.59
C LEU A 24 -12.00 -23.50 0.43
N GLU A 25 -11.12 -22.75 1.11
CA GLU A 25 -10.29 -23.28 2.19
C GLU A 25 -11.11 -24.03 3.25
N SER A 26 -12.25 -23.47 3.64
CA SER A 26 -13.14 -24.05 4.65
C SER A 26 -13.75 -25.36 4.14
N ASP A 27 -14.24 -25.35 2.90
CA ASP A 27 -14.89 -26.51 2.26
C ASP A 27 -13.89 -27.66 2.06
N LEU A 28 -12.71 -27.35 1.51
CA LEU A 28 -11.66 -28.34 1.27
C LEU A 28 -11.12 -28.92 2.58
N ARG A 29 -11.01 -28.12 3.65
CA ARG A 29 -10.64 -28.62 4.98
C ARG A 29 -11.71 -29.54 5.55
N ALA A 30 -12.98 -29.21 5.42
CA ALA A 30 -14.09 -30.05 5.87
C ALA A 30 -14.14 -31.39 5.10
N LEU A 31 -13.93 -31.34 3.78
CA LEU A 31 -13.91 -32.51 2.90
C LEU A 31 -12.59 -33.31 2.99
N LYS A 32 -11.56 -32.78 3.66
CA LYS A 32 -10.20 -33.34 3.72
C LYS A 32 -9.58 -33.55 2.33
N LEU A 33 -9.85 -32.62 1.42
CA LEU A 33 -9.34 -32.65 0.04
C LEU A 33 -8.20 -31.64 -0.14
N CYS A 34 -7.18 -32.03 -0.90
CA CYS A 34 -6.13 -31.14 -1.39
C CYS A 34 -6.22 -31.10 -2.91
N HIS A 35 -6.63 -29.95 -3.46
CA HIS A 35 -6.83 -29.78 -4.89
C HIS A 35 -5.96 -28.63 -5.43
N PRO A 36 -5.12 -28.85 -6.46
CA PRO A 36 -4.13 -27.86 -6.88
C PRO A 36 -4.72 -26.66 -7.64
N TYR A 37 -5.91 -26.79 -8.23
CA TYR A 37 -6.48 -25.76 -9.11
C TYR A 37 -7.78 -25.21 -8.55
N CYS A 38 -7.69 -24.11 -7.80
CA CYS A 38 -8.84 -23.46 -7.17
C CYS A 38 -8.96 -21.99 -7.60
N ILE A 39 -10.17 -21.58 -7.95
CA ILE A 39 -10.57 -20.18 -8.14
C ILE A 39 -11.48 -19.82 -6.97
N ASP A 40 -10.95 -19.06 -6.01
CA ASP A 40 -11.70 -18.60 -4.86
C ASP A 40 -12.18 -17.16 -5.07
N THR A 41 -13.50 -16.98 -5.24
CA THR A 41 -14.11 -15.68 -5.46
C THR A 41 -13.89 -14.70 -4.30
N ALA A 42 -13.65 -15.18 -3.08
CA ALA A 42 -13.32 -14.36 -1.92
C ALA A 42 -11.90 -13.77 -1.99
N LEU A 43 -11.02 -14.33 -2.82
CA LEU A 43 -9.67 -13.82 -3.10
C LEU A 43 -9.63 -13.02 -4.40
N VAL A 44 -10.43 -13.43 -5.38
CA VAL A 44 -10.54 -12.78 -6.69
C VAL A 44 -11.18 -11.39 -6.59
N TYR A 45 -12.09 -11.17 -5.65
CA TYR A 45 -12.69 -9.87 -5.35
C TYR A 45 -12.12 -9.28 -4.06
N HIS A 46 -11.77 -7.99 -4.07
CA HIS A 46 -11.22 -7.35 -2.89
C HIS A 46 -12.33 -6.92 -1.92
N HIS A 47 -12.02 -6.96 -0.62
CA HIS A 47 -12.83 -6.27 0.37
C HIS A 47 -12.54 -4.75 0.29
N PRO A 48 -13.55 -3.85 0.40
CA PRO A 48 -13.33 -2.39 0.35
C PRO A 48 -12.28 -1.89 1.36
N ARG A 49 -12.29 -2.47 2.57
CA ARG A 49 -11.33 -2.20 3.66
C ARG A 49 -9.96 -2.89 3.48
N GLY A 50 -9.71 -3.51 2.33
CA GLY A 50 -8.46 -4.22 2.03
C GLY A 50 -8.31 -5.57 2.74
N ARG A 51 -7.18 -6.23 2.46
CA ARG A 51 -6.76 -7.48 3.12
C ARG A 51 -6.46 -7.21 4.62
N PRO A 52 -6.66 -8.17 5.53
CA PRO A 52 -6.98 -9.59 5.32
C PRO A 52 -8.48 -9.91 5.21
N LEU A 53 -9.34 -8.89 5.24
CA LEU A 53 -10.79 -9.10 5.22
C LEU A 53 -11.23 -9.68 3.86
N LYS A 54 -12.09 -10.70 3.89
CA LYS A 54 -12.72 -11.30 2.72
C LYS A 54 -14.14 -10.72 2.56
N PRO A 55 -14.54 -10.26 1.36
CA PRO A 55 -15.91 -9.82 1.13
C PRO A 55 -16.85 -11.03 1.17
N GLY A 56 -18.05 -10.86 1.72
CA GLY A 56 -19.05 -11.94 1.74
C GLY A 56 -19.69 -12.16 0.36
N LEU A 57 -20.02 -13.41 0.04
CA LEU A 57 -20.62 -13.80 -1.25
C LEU A 57 -21.89 -13.01 -1.57
N ALA A 58 -22.85 -12.93 -0.63
CA ALA A 58 -24.12 -12.21 -0.84
C ALA A 58 -23.90 -10.73 -1.19
N TRP A 59 -22.93 -10.09 -0.55
CA TRP A 59 -22.58 -8.70 -0.85
C TRP A 59 -21.95 -8.56 -2.24
N LEU A 60 -21.07 -9.48 -2.63
CA LEU A 60 -20.47 -9.48 -3.97
C LEU A 60 -21.53 -9.68 -5.06
N THR A 61 -22.40 -10.66 -4.89
CA THR A 61 -23.46 -10.98 -5.86
C THR A 61 -24.43 -9.82 -6.01
N LYS A 62 -24.83 -9.18 -4.90
CA LYS A 62 -25.66 -7.97 -4.94
C LYS A 62 -24.95 -6.84 -5.68
N LYS A 63 -23.68 -6.60 -5.36
CA LYS A 63 -22.92 -5.47 -5.89
C LYS A 63 -22.60 -5.59 -7.37
N TRP A 64 -22.17 -6.77 -7.82
CA TRP A 64 -21.58 -6.95 -9.15
C TRP A 64 -22.51 -7.68 -10.12
N CYS A 65 -23.42 -8.50 -9.62
CA CYS A 65 -24.39 -9.24 -10.42
C CYS A 65 -25.81 -8.67 -10.30
N GLY A 66 -26.05 -7.68 -9.42
CA GLY A 66 -27.37 -7.07 -9.22
C GLY A 66 -28.43 -8.03 -8.65
N ARG A 67 -28.01 -9.16 -8.08
CA ARG A 67 -28.87 -10.23 -7.57
C ARG A 67 -28.67 -10.41 -6.08
N GLU A 68 -29.75 -10.51 -5.33
CA GLU A 68 -29.72 -10.92 -3.93
C GLU A 68 -29.79 -12.44 -3.82
N ILE A 69 -29.01 -13.02 -2.92
CA ILE A 69 -28.96 -14.45 -2.60
C ILE A 69 -29.12 -14.63 -1.09
N GLN A 70 -29.37 -15.86 -0.63
CA GLN A 70 -29.50 -16.16 0.80
C GLN A 70 -30.65 -15.37 1.49
N THR A 71 -31.69 -15.01 0.73
CA THR A 71 -32.83 -14.19 1.21
C THR A 71 -33.90 -15.00 1.94
N ARG A 72 -33.78 -16.33 2.01
CA ARG A 72 -34.78 -17.26 2.57
C ARG A 72 -34.86 -17.30 4.11
N GLY A 73 -34.23 -16.37 4.84
CA GLY A 73 -34.34 -16.28 6.32
C GLY A 73 -33.59 -17.41 7.06
N GLU A 74 -34.04 -17.80 8.26
CA GLU A 74 -33.39 -18.79 9.15
C GLU A 74 -33.26 -20.23 8.56
N GLY A 75 -33.71 -20.47 7.32
CA GLY A 75 -33.71 -21.77 6.65
C GLY A 75 -32.37 -22.27 6.08
N GLY A 76 -31.25 -21.66 6.45
CA GLY A 76 -29.91 -22.07 5.97
C GLY A 76 -29.59 -21.60 4.54
N HIS A 77 -28.32 -21.69 4.17
CA HIS A 77 -27.84 -21.35 2.83
C HIS A 77 -28.16 -22.48 1.83
N ASP A 78 -28.37 -22.14 0.57
CA ASP A 78 -28.54 -23.09 -0.52
C ASP A 78 -27.19 -23.25 -1.26
N PRO A 79 -26.51 -24.41 -1.13
CA PRO A 79 -25.20 -24.63 -1.76
C PRO A 79 -25.24 -24.50 -3.29
N GLU A 80 -26.39 -24.81 -3.91
CA GLU A 80 -26.56 -24.73 -5.36
C GLU A 80 -26.69 -23.26 -5.81
N GLU A 81 -27.37 -22.43 -5.01
CA GLU A 81 -27.42 -20.97 -5.20
C GLU A 81 -26.03 -20.34 -5.05
N ASP A 82 -25.30 -20.71 -3.99
CA ASP A 82 -23.97 -20.19 -3.69
C ASP A 82 -22.96 -20.58 -4.79
N ALA A 83 -22.99 -21.82 -5.26
CA ALA A 83 -22.14 -22.29 -6.36
C ALA A 83 -22.42 -21.53 -7.67
N ARG A 84 -23.69 -21.30 -8.02
CA ARG A 84 -24.07 -20.48 -9.18
C ARG A 84 -23.61 -19.03 -9.03
N ALA A 85 -23.78 -18.44 -7.86
CA ALA A 85 -23.33 -17.08 -7.58
C ALA A 85 -21.81 -16.91 -7.77
N CYS A 86 -21.02 -17.91 -7.36
CA CYS A 86 -19.57 -17.92 -7.60
C CYS A 86 -19.24 -17.92 -9.10
N LEU A 87 -19.97 -18.72 -9.89
CA LEU A 87 -19.77 -18.80 -11.34
C LEU A 87 -20.15 -17.48 -12.03
N ASP A 88 -21.26 -16.85 -11.62
CA ASP A 88 -21.71 -15.57 -12.16
C ASP A 88 -20.67 -14.46 -11.89
N LEU A 89 -20.12 -14.42 -10.67
CA LEU A 89 -19.04 -13.50 -10.32
C LEU A 89 -17.79 -13.74 -11.18
N LEU A 90 -17.39 -15.00 -11.37
CA LEU A 90 -16.23 -15.30 -12.21
C LEU A 90 -16.46 -14.86 -13.66
N LYS A 91 -17.62 -15.17 -14.24
CA LYS A 91 -18.00 -14.72 -15.60
C LYS A 91 -17.93 -13.21 -15.71
N LYS A 92 -18.52 -12.50 -14.75
CA LYS A 92 -18.52 -11.04 -14.73
C LYS A 92 -17.10 -10.47 -14.72
N LYS A 93 -16.18 -11.06 -13.95
CA LYS A 93 -14.78 -10.62 -13.94
C LYS A 93 -14.03 -10.96 -15.23
N LEU A 94 -14.34 -12.07 -15.88
CA LEU A 94 -13.77 -12.40 -17.19
C LEU A 94 -14.23 -11.42 -18.28
N GLU A 95 -15.50 -11.01 -18.25
CA GLU A 95 -16.07 -10.04 -19.19
C GLU A 95 -15.48 -8.63 -19.02
N GLU A 96 -15.35 -8.16 -17.77
CA GLU A 96 -14.92 -6.80 -17.45
C GLU A 96 -13.38 -6.66 -17.31
N GLY A 97 -12.67 -7.79 -17.28
CA GLY A 97 -11.23 -7.87 -17.19
C GLY A 97 -10.67 -8.05 -15.76
N PRO A 98 -9.35 -8.32 -15.64
CA PRO A 98 -8.73 -8.78 -14.39
C PRO A 98 -8.82 -7.77 -13.22
N GLY A 99 -8.83 -6.46 -13.52
CA GLY A 99 -8.95 -5.40 -12.51
C GLY A 99 -10.37 -5.19 -11.97
N PHE A 100 -11.40 -5.83 -12.56
CA PHE A 100 -12.77 -5.67 -12.10
C PHE A 100 -12.97 -6.32 -10.72
N GLY A 101 -13.66 -5.62 -9.82
CA GLY A 101 -13.83 -6.08 -8.44
C GLY A 101 -12.63 -5.82 -7.52
N GLU A 102 -11.58 -5.16 -8.01
CA GLU A 102 -10.52 -4.61 -7.17
C GLU A 102 -10.93 -3.23 -6.66
N PHE A 103 -11.02 -3.05 -5.34
CA PHE A 103 -11.12 -1.72 -4.78
C PHE A 103 -9.75 -1.06 -4.89
N LYS A 104 -9.66 0.03 -5.67
CA LYS A 104 -8.65 1.06 -5.43
C LYS A 104 -8.97 1.64 -4.06
N THR A 105 -8.34 1.05 -3.04
CA THR A 105 -8.16 1.58 -1.69
C THR A 105 -9.22 2.62 -1.27
N ASP A 106 -10.26 2.18 -0.56
CA ASP A 106 -11.24 3.06 0.11
C ASP A 106 -10.58 3.73 1.34
N GLN A 107 -9.54 4.53 1.09
CA GLN A 107 -8.84 5.31 2.09
C GLN A 107 -9.50 6.68 2.17
N GLU A 108 -10.24 6.90 3.25
CA GLU A 108 -10.66 8.24 3.65
C GLU A 108 -9.49 8.92 4.39
N SER A 109 -9.21 10.18 4.05
CA SER A 109 -8.24 10.99 4.81
C SER A 109 -8.76 11.27 6.23
N ILE A 110 -7.87 11.24 7.22
CA ILE A 110 -8.22 11.64 8.60
C ILE A 110 -8.84 13.03 8.64
N PHE A 111 -8.41 13.95 7.78
CA PHE A 111 -8.92 15.31 7.70
C PHE A 111 -10.39 15.35 7.26
N GLU A 112 -10.77 14.49 6.30
CA GLU A 112 -12.16 14.36 5.85
C GLU A 112 -13.05 13.80 6.98
N ARG A 113 -12.54 12.80 7.69
CA ARG A 113 -13.25 12.20 8.83
C ARG A 113 -13.44 13.20 9.97
N LEU A 114 -12.42 13.99 10.28
CA LEU A 114 -12.44 15.03 11.31
C LEU A 114 -13.36 16.19 10.91
N GLY A 115 -13.37 16.60 9.64
CA GLY A 115 -14.27 17.64 9.14
C GLY A 115 -15.76 17.28 9.32
N ARG A 116 -16.11 15.99 9.25
CA ARG A 116 -17.48 15.49 9.51
C ARG A 116 -17.77 15.30 11.00
N ALA A 117 -16.77 15.30 11.87
CA ALA A 117 -16.94 15.06 13.29
C ALA A 117 -17.52 16.29 13.99
N LYS A 118 -18.53 16.09 14.83
CA LYS A 118 -19.07 17.13 15.70
C LYS A 118 -18.15 17.31 16.91
N LYS A 119 -17.84 18.54 17.27
CA LYS A 119 -17.11 18.84 18.51
C LYS A 119 -17.92 18.34 19.71
N ARG A 120 -17.29 17.53 20.58
CA ARG A 120 -17.86 17.18 21.89
C ARG A 120 -17.77 18.41 22.79
N GLY A 121 -18.91 18.93 23.24
CA GLY A 121 -18.95 20.02 24.25
C GLY A 121 -19.73 21.30 23.88
N GLY A 122 -20.60 21.30 22.86
CA GLY A 122 -21.56 22.39 22.67
C GLY A 122 -20.98 23.75 22.22
N GLY A 123 -19.71 23.80 21.81
CA GLY A 123 -19.14 24.99 21.19
C GLY A 123 -19.88 25.36 19.90
N VAL A 124 -20.28 26.62 19.78
CA VAL A 124 -21.06 27.15 18.65
C VAL A 124 -20.22 27.09 17.37
N GLY A 125 -20.70 26.30 16.38
CA GLY A 125 -20.33 26.42 14.97
C GLY A 125 -19.00 25.79 14.55
N GLY A 126 -19.08 24.67 13.81
CA GLY A 126 -17.97 24.12 13.01
C GLY A 126 -17.53 22.71 13.41
N GLY A 127 -17.12 21.91 12.41
CA GLY A 127 -16.46 20.62 12.62
C GLY A 127 -15.10 20.76 13.28
N VAL A 128 -14.39 19.65 13.48
CA VAL A 128 -13.01 19.66 14.01
C VAL A 128 -12.11 20.38 13.00
N ARG A 129 -11.45 21.46 13.41
CA ARG A 129 -10.51 22.20 12.56
C ARG A 129 -9.19 21.46 12.52
N SER A 130 -8.71 21.14 11.33
CA SER A 130 -7.49 20.39 11.15
C SER A 130 -6.49 21.11 10.25
N ALA A 131 -5.21 21.08 10.61
CA ALA A 131 -4.13 21.63 9.80
C ALA A 131 -3.11 20.57 9.41
N VAL A 132 -2.46 20.78 8.26
CA VAL A 132 -1.31 20.03 7.79
C VAL A 132 -0.19 21.01 7.42
N VAL A 133 1.02 20.76 7.91
CA VAL A 133 2.22 21.57 7.64
C VAL A 133 3.32 20.63 7.18
N ASP A 134 3.59 20.60 5.88
CA ASP A 134 4.50 19.59 5.32
C ASP A 134 5.20 20.11 4.06
N TYR A 135 6.28 19.42 3.71
CA TYR A 135 7.07 19.61 2.52
C TYR A 135 6.24 19.46 1.24
N GLY A 136 6.57 20.27 0.23
CA GLY A 136 5.88 20.26 -1.06
C GLY A 136 4.55 21.01 -0.99
N ASN A 137 3.48 20.45 -1.57
CA ASN A 137 2.16 21.09 -1.58
C ASN A 137 1.11 20.18 -0.94
N PRO A 138 0.92 20.23 0.39
CA PRO A 138 0.03 19.32 1.11
C PRO A 138 -1.43 19.41 0.65
N ALA A 139 -1.88 20.57 0.17
CA ALA A 139 -3.23 20.78 -0.36
C ALA A 139 -3.52 19.93 -1.61
N HIS A 140 -2.49 19.58 -2.39
CA HIS A 140 -2.58 18.68 -3.55
C HIS A 140 -2.15 17.24 -3.22
N MET A 141 -1.82 16.96 -1.96
CA MET A 141 -1.37 15.65 -1.48
C MET A 141 -2.36 15.09 -0.46
N HIS A 142 -1.87 14.56 0.66
CA HIS A 142 -2.68 13.94 1.71
C HIS A 142 -3.50 14.95 2.54
N GLY A 143 -3.23 16.24 2.36
CA GLY A 143 -3.83 17.36 3.08
C GLY A 143 -5.03 18.02 2.39
N ASN A 144 -5.48 17.53 1.24
CA ASN A 144 -6.51 18.17 0.40
C ASN A 144 -7.88 18.35 1.08
N LYS A 145 -8.15 17.66 2.19
CA LYS A 145 -9.37 17.79 3.00
C LYS A 145 -9.14 18.48 4.35
N ALA A 146 -7.92 18.96 4.63
CA ALA A 146 -7.65 19.73 5.83
C ALA A 146 -8.30 21.12 5.76
N THR A 147 -8.64 21.71 6.91
CA THR A 147 -9.09 23.10 6.99
C THR A 147 -8.00 24.07 6.54
N THR A 148 -6.74 23.77 6.90
CA THR A 148 -5.57 24.56 6.55
C THR A 148 -4.46 23.65 6.07
N ALA A 149 -3.81 23.99 4.95
CA ALA A 149 -2.66 23.26 4.42
C ALA A 149 -1.53 24.23 4.10
N LEU A 150 -0.40 24.09 4.80
CA LEU A 150 0.77 24.94 4.65
C LEU A 150 1.89 24.16 3.96
N ALA A 151 2.39 24.73 2.87
CA ALA A 151 3.51 24.21 2.09
C ALA A 151 4.83 24.74 2.66
N CYS A 152 5.77 23.84 2.93
CA CYS A 152 7.08 24.17 3.47
C CYS A 152 8.21 23.58 2.61
N LYS A 153 9.43 24.09 2.82
CA LYS A 153 10.66 23.62 2.18
C LYS A 153 11.74 23.22 3.18
N THR A 154 11.65 23.69 4.42
CA THR A 154 12.62 23.36 5.48
C THR A 154 11.90 23.01 6.78
N ASP A 155 12.62 22.36 7.69
CA ASP A 155 12.10 22.00 9.01
C ASP A 155 11.77 23.25 9.83
N GLU A 156 12.52 24.35 9.65
CA GLU A 156 12.26 25.64 10.30
C GLU A 156 10.91 26.22 9.87
N GLU A 157 10.62 26.23 8.56
CA GLU A 157 9.33 26.67 8.04
C GLU A 157 8.18 25.78 8.55
N VAL A 158 8.42 24.47 8.68
CA VAL A 158 7.43 23.54 9.25
C VAL A 158 7.15 23.88 10.71
N VAL A 159 8.19 24.15 11.51
CA VAL A 159 8.04 24.55 12.91
C VAL A 159 7.27 25.87 13.01
N GLU A 160 7.66 26.90 12.26
CA GLU A 160 6.97 28.20 12.25
C GLU A 160 5.50 28.08 11.83
N GLY A 161 5.23 27.31 10.77
CA GLY A 161 3.87 27.03 10.32
C GLY A 161 3.04 26.32 11.39
N LEU A 162 3.61 25.31 12.06
CA LEU A 162 2.95 24.59 13.15
C LEU A 162 2.61 25.53 14.30
N LEU A 163 3.57 26.36 14.74
CA LEU A 163 3.37 27.33 15.83
C LEU A 163 2.23 28.32 15.50
N GLY A 164 2.10 28.72 14.23
CA GLY A 164 1.03 29.60 13.78
C GLY A 164 -0.37 28.96 13.78
N VAL A 165 -0.47 27.66 13.51
CA VAL A 165 -1.78 26.98 13.38
C VAL A 165 -2.27 26.33 14.67
N VAL A 166 -1.38 25.90 15.57
CA VAL A 166 -1.73 25.22 16.83
C VAL A 166 -2.78 25.99 17.66
N PRO A 167 -2.70 27.32 17.86
CA PRO A 167 -3.68 28.04 18.67
C PRO A 167 -5.10 28.03 18.11
N SER A 168 -5.25 27.77 16.80
CA SER A 168 -6.53 27.85 16.10
C SER A 168 -7.04 26.51 15.58
N HIS A 169 -6.35 25.39 15.77
CA HIS A 169 -6.75 24.09 15.24
C HIS A 169 -6.86 23.04 16.34
N ASP A 170 -7.76 22.08 16.15
CA ASP A 170 -8.01 20.99 17.10
C ASP A 170 -7.11 19.77 16.79
N PHE A 171 -6.70 19.61 15.52
CA PHE A 171 -5.77 18.57 15.07
C PHE A 171 -4.73 19.20 14.14
N VAL A 172 -3.44 18.95 14.38
CA VAL A 172 -2.36 19.44 13.53
C VAL A 172 -1.43 18.28 13.20
N PHE A 173 -1.16 18.07 11.92
CA PHE A 173 -0.13 17.17 11.44
C PHE A 173 1.02 17.99 10.89
N ALA A 174 2.25 17.61 11.25
CA ALA A 174 3.44 18.14 10.60
C ALA A 174 4.49 17.06 10.44
N ARG A 175 5.39 17.25 9.47
CA ARG A 175 6.48 16.31 9.22
C ARG A 175 7.80 17.05 9.07
N LEU A 176 8.76 16.66 9.89
CA LEU A 176 10.15 17.08 9.81
C LEU A 176 10.93 16.05 8.99
N MET A 177 11.73 16.50 8.03
CA MET A 177 12.45 15.64 7.09
C MET A 177 13.98 15.75 7.20
N GLY A 178 14.52 16.69 7.98
CA GLY A 178 15.96 16.94 8.04
C GLY A 178 16.81 15.71 8.38
N LEU A 179 16.37 14.90 9.35
CA LEU A 179 17.07 13.65 9.69
C LEU A 179 17.00 12.62 8.56
N ALA A 180 15.85 12.48 7.90
CA ALA A 180 15.70 11.55 6.78
C ALA A 180 16.53 11.97 5.57
N ASP A 181 16.68 13.28 5.35
CA ASP A 181 17.52 13.83 4.27
C ASP A 181 19.00 13.48 4.50
N VAL A 182 19.52 13.78 5.69
CA VAL A 182 20.91 13.49 6.07
C VAL A 182 21.22 11.99 6.05
N LEU A 183 20.26 11.14 6.40
CA LEU A 183 20.40 9.68 6.31
C LEU A 183 20.25 9.13 4.88
N GLY A 184 19.87 9.97 3.90
CA GLY A 184 19.61 9.55 2.53
C GLY A 184 18.37 8.66 2.39
N TRP A 185 17.39 8.81 3.28
CA TRP A 185 16.16 8.01 3.32
C TRP A 185 15.03 8.60 2.48
N ILE A 186 15.21 9.82 1.97
CA ILE A 186 14.26 10.47 1.08
C ILE A 186 14.44 9.91 -0.34
N THR A 187 13.36 9.38 -0.91
CA THR A 187 13.36 9.01 -2.32
C THR A 187 12.98 10.24 -3.16
N PRO A 188 13.86 10.74 -4.05
CA PRO A 188 13.51 11.85 -4.93
C PRO A 188 12.33 11.45 -5.82
N ARG A 189 11.30 12.28 -5.87
CA ARG A 189 10.22 12.11 -6.85
C ARG A 189 10.72 12.69 -8.18
N ALA A 190 10.70 11.89 -9.25
CA ALA A 190 11.04 12.39 -10.58
C ALA A 190 10.10 13.55 -10.97
N PRO A 191 10.61 14.65 -11.58
CA PRO A 191 9.75 15.74 -12.07
C PRO A 191 8.72 15.20 -13.07
N GLN A 192 7.45 15.56 -12.91
CA GLN A 192 6.34 15.07 -13.75
C GLN A 192 6.18 15.83 -15.08
N ASP A 193 7.16 16.63 -15.50
CA ASP A 193 7.14 17.32 -16.79
C ASP A 193 8.09 16.62 -17.77
N SER A 194 7.64 15.53 -18.39
CA SER A 194 8.27 14.92 -19.59
C SER A 194 7.32 13.89 -20.21
N SER A 195 6.50 14.32 -21.15
CA SER A 195 5.76 13.42 -22.05
C SER A 195 6.70 12.86 -23.13
N ALA A 196 7.51 11.85 -22.80
CA ALA A 196 8.15 10.89 -23.72
C ALA A 196 8.96 9.84 -22.93
N PRO A 197 9.02 8.56 -23.34
CA PRO A 197 9.92 7.59 -22.74
C PRO A 197 11.30 7.76 -23.39
N THR A 198 12.05 8.77 -22.97
CA THR A 198 13.48 8.86 -23.32
C THR A 198 14.27 8.22 -22.21
N ALA A 199 14.92 7.10 -22.54
CA ALA A 199 16.02 6.55 -21.75
C ALA A 199 17.14 7.60 -21.74
N THR A 200 17.11 8.49 -20.75
CA THR A 200 18.23 9.38 -20.47
C THR A 200 18.94 8.84 -19.24
N SER A 201 20.09 8.25 -19.52
CA SER A 201 21.13 7.88 -18.59
C SER A 201 21.29 8.97 -17.53
N ALA A 202 20.95 8.64 -16.29
CA ALA A 202 21.35 9.43 -15.14
C ALA A 202 22.87 9.29 -14.99
N SER A 203 23.61 10.16 -15.66
CA SER A 203 24.98 10.50 -15.28
C SER A 203 24.91 11.33 -13.99
N ALA A 204 24.60 10.66 -12.88
CA ALA A 204 25.00 11.12 -11.55
C ALA A 204 26.28 10.39 -11.23
N THR A 205 27.34 11.16 -11.02
CA THR A 205 28.65 10.74 -10.52
C THR A 205 28.56 9.55 -9.56
N SER A 206 29.36 8.54 -9.88
CA SER A 206 29.56 7.28 -9.17
C SER A 206 30.08 7.47 -7.75
N GLN A 207 29.22 7.77 -6.79
CA GLN A 207 29.41 7.36 -5.41
C GLN A 207 28.06 6.88 -4.83
N PRO A 208 28.01 5.71 -4.15
CA PRO A 208 26.88 5.41 -3.28
C PRO A 208 26.73 6.58 -2.30
N PRO A 209 25.50 6.96 -1.89
CA PRO A 209 25.32 8.01 -0.90
C PRO A 209 26.16 7.65 0.32
N THR A 210 27.22 8.40 0.55
CA THR A 210 28.12 8.21 1.67
C THR A 210 27.28 8.38 2.93
N SER A 211 27.39 7.42 3.86
CA SER A 211 26.78 7.57 5.17
C SER A 211 27.18 8.93 5.75
N PRO A 212 26.25 9.67 6.37
CA PRO A 212 26.57 10.96 6.95
C PRO A 212 27.69 10.80 7.98
N THR A 213 28.54 11.82 8.11
CA THR A 213 29.54 11.82 9.19
C THR A 213 28.85 11.91 10.55
N ASP A 214 29.52 11.41 11.59
CA ASP A 214 29.00 11.49 12.96
C ASP A 214 28.67 12.94 13.35
N ASP A 215 29.51 13.91 12.97
CA ASP A 215 29.28 15.33 13.24
C ASP A 215 28.03 15.89 12.56
N GLN A 216 27.77 15.50 11.30
CA GLN A 216 26.55 15.88 10.58
C GLN A 216 25.31 15.29 11.26
N LEU A 217 25.38 14.03 11.67
CA LEU A 217 24.29 13.35 12.35
C LEU A 217 24.00 13.99 13.72
N GLN A 218 25.03 14.25 14.53
CA GLN A 218 24.88 14.90 15.83
C GLN A 218 24.29 16.31 15.70
N THR A 219 24.75 17.10 14.72
CA THR A 219 24.21 18.43 14.44
C THR A 219 22.73 18.37 14.08
N THR A 220 22.35 17.41 13.24
CA THR A 220 20.96 17.23 12.79
C THR A 220 20.05 16.78 13.94
N LEU A 221 20.52 15.86 14.78
CA LEU A 221 19.80 15.42 15.99
C LEU A 221 19.64 16.56 17.00
N ALA A 222 20.66 17.41 17.17
CA ALA A 222 20.58 18.60 18.03
C ALA A 222 19.53 19.60 17.49
N SER A 223 19.51 19.85 16.18
CA SER A 223 18.49 20.68 15.54
C SER A 223 17.07 20.12 15.74
N LEU A 224 16.88 18.81 15.49
CA LEU A 224 15.62 18.12 15.71
C LEU A 224 15.15 18.24 17.17
N ASN A 225 16.04 18.06 18.15
CA ASN A 225 15.73 18.26 19.56
C ASN A 225 15.28 19.70 19.86
N GLY A 226 15.94 20.69 19.25
CA GLY A 226 15.55 22.09 19.34
C GLY A 226 14.15 22.33 18.77
N HIS A 227 13.83 21.78 17.60
CA HIS A 227 12.51 21.86 16.98
C HIS A 227 11.43 21.22 17.85
N LEU A 228 11.64 19.99 18.32
CA LEU A 228 10.69 19.29 19.18
C LEU A 228 10.45 20.03 20.50
N SER A 229 11.50 20.61 21.10
CA SER A 229 11.40 21.41 22.32
C SER A 229 10.57 22.68 22.12
N LYS A 230 10.81 23.41 21.02
CA LYS A 230 10.02 24.60 20.64
C LYS A 230 8.55 24.24 20.42
N ILE A 231 8.28 23.18 19.66
CA ILE A 231 6.92 22.69 19.41
C ILE A 231 6.24 22.36 20.74
N HIS A 232 6.83 21.48 21.56
CA HIS A 232 6.23 21.06 22.83
C HIS A 232 6.00 22.21 23.82
N ALA A 233 6.90 23.19 23.86
CA ALA A 233 6.75 24.38 24.71
C ALA A 233 5.57 25.26 24.29
N SER A 234 5.24 25.29 22.99
CA SER A 234 4.12 26.09 22.46
C SER A 234 2.74 25.46 22.63
N LEU A 235 2.68 24.15 22.93
CA LEU A 235 1.40 23.44 22.99
C LEU A 235 0.57 23.91 24.19
N PRO A 236 -0.73 24.14 24.01
CA PRO A 236 -1.65 24.37 25.13
C PRO A 236 -1.65 23.19 26.12
N SER A 237 -2.00 23.47 27.38
CA SER A 237 -2.29 22.43 28.36
C SER A 237 -3.37 21.48 27.83
N ARG A 238 -3.27 20.19 28.17
CA ARG A 238 -4.13 19.08 27.73
C ARG A 238 -4.04 18.75 26.24
N THR A 239 -2.92 19.09 25.59
CA THR A 239 -2.66 18.70 24.21
C THR A 239 -1.99 17.33 24.15
N ALA A 240 -2.56 16.39 23.40
CA ALA A 240 -1.87 15.15 23.06
C ALA A 240 -0.80 15.43 21.99
N PHE A 241 0.44 15.07 22.29
CA PHE A 241 1.58 15.20 21.40
C PHE A 241 2.07 13.81 20.98
N ILE A 242 1.98 13.52 19.69
CA ILE A 242 2.31 12.22 19.12
C ILE A 242 3.46 12.41 18.12
N LEU A 243 4.60 11.76 18.40
CA LEU A 243 5.73 11.71 17.50
C LEU A 243 5.86 10.29 16.93
N PHE A 244 5.82 10.14 15.62
CA PHE A 244 6.03 8.88 14.92
C PHE A 244 7.20 9.02 13.96
N THR A 245 8.14 8.07 13.97
CA THR A 245 9.30 8.10 13.04
C THR A 245 8.94 7.63 11.63
N GLY A 246 7.74 7.06 11.44
CA GLY A 246 7.25 6.57 10.16
C GLY A 246 7.82 5.21 9.78
N HIS A 247 9.09 5.16 9.38
CA HIS A 247 9.76 3.97 8.89
C HIS A 247 11.25 3.94 9.30
N SER A 248 11.90 2.78 9.14
CA SER A 248 13.34 2.60 9.25
C SER A 248 14.01 2.81 7.88
N ASP A 249 15.27 2.39 7.72
CA ASP A 249 16.04 2.58 6.49
C ASP A 249 15.32 1.94 5.27
N PRO A 250 14.80 2.76 4.34
CA PRO A 250 14.04 2.25 3.20
C PRO A 250 14.94 1.89 2.01
N ARG A 251 16.25 2.21 2.04
CA ARG A 251 17.10 2.23 0.85
C ARG A 251 17.22 0.85 0.20
N ARG A 252 17.43 -0.20 1.00
CA ARG A 252 17.55 -1.58 0.48
C ARG A 252 16.23 -2.05 -0.14
N MET A 253 15.11 -1.77 0.52
CA MET A 253 13.77 -2.06 0.00
C MET A 253 13.53 -1.34 -1.33
N THR A 254 13.84 -0.04 -1.41
CA THR A 254 13.68 0.77 -2.63
C THR A 254 14.55 0.24 -3.78
N GLN A 255 15.80 -0.13 -3.48
CA GLN A 255 16.71 -0.72 -4.48
C GLN A 255 16.17 -2.03 -5.03
N LEU A 256 15.72 -2.94 -4.16
CA LEU A 256 15.14 -4.22 -4.56
C LEU A 256 13.83 -4.05 -5.33
N ASN A 257 12.97 -3.12 -4.93
CA ASN A 257 11.74 -2.80 -5.67
C ASN A 257 12.01 -2.22 -7.05
N SER A 258 13.01 -1.35 -7.20
CA SER A 258 13.44 -0.82 -8.50
C SER A 258 13.92 -1.95 -9.42
N ARG A 259 14.79 -2.83 -8.90
CA ARG A 259 15.27 -4.01 -9.63
C ARG A 259 14.12 -4.94 -10.04
N LYS A 260 13.17 -5.21 -9.13
CA LYS A 260 11.98 -6.00 -9.42
C LYS A 260 11.14 -5.38 -10.54
N MET A 261 10.86 -4.08 -10.47
CA MET A 261 10.10 -3.36 -11.50
C MET A 261 10.79 -3.39 -12.86
N GLN A 262 12.11 -3.20 -12.90
CA GLN A 262 12.87 -3.29 -14.16
C GLN A 262 12.75 -4.68 -14.79
N PHE A 263 12.90 -5.73 -13.99
CA PHE A 263 12.72 -7.11 -14.45
C PHE A 263 11.29 -7.37 -14.94
N GLU A 264 10.27 -7.03 -14.14
CA GLU A 264 8.87 -7.24 -14.49
C GLU A 264 8.46 -6.48 -15.75
N ASN A 265 8.92 -5.24 -15.92
CA ASN A 265 8.64 -4.45 -17.12
C ASN A 265 9.30 -5.06 -18.35
N ALA A 266 10.55 -5.50 -18.25
CA ALA A 266 11.24 -6.17 -19.35
C ALA A 266 10.59 -7.52 -19.70
N PHE A 267 10.15 -8.28 -18.69
CA PHE A 267 9.43 -9.53 -18.89
C PHE A 267 8.06 -9.32 -19.54
N ARG A 268 7.29 -8.31 -19.11
CA ARG A 268 6.03 -7.90 -19.75
C ARG A 268 6.21 -7.43 -21.20
N SER A 269 7.40 -6.93 -21.54
CA SER A 269 7.73 -6.54 -22.92
C SER A 269 8.07 -7.74 -23.85
N GLY A 270 7.93 -8.97 -23.36
CA GLY A 270 8.11 -10.19 -24.15
C GLY A 270 9.53 -10.75 -24.19
N LYS A 271 10.47 -10.15 -23.43
CA LYS A 271 11.85 -10.64 -23.33
C LYS A 271 11.89 -11.87 -22.42
N SER A 272 12.62 -12.89 -22.84
CA SER A 272 12.94 -14.04 -21.98
C SER A 272 13.84 -13.63 -20.82
N PRO A 273 13.83 -14.36 -19.68
CA PRO A 273 14.71 -14.05 -18.54
C PRO A 273 16.20 -14.02 -18.90
N GLU A 274 16.62 -14.81 -19.88
CA GLU A 274 18.00 -14.88 -20.37
C GLU A 274 18.38 -13.62 -21.16
N GLU A 275 17.49 -13.13 -22.02
CA GLU A 275 17.67 -11.87 -22.75
C GLU A 275 17.66 -10.65 -21.82
N ILE A 276 16.80 -10.66 -20.79
CA ILE A 276 16.78 -9.59 -19.77
C ILE A 276 18.10 -9.57 -19.02
N ALA A 277 18.66 -10.73 -18.69
CA ALA A 277 19.92 -10.84 -17.98
C ALA A 277 21.15 -10.50 -18.83
N ALA A 278 21.10 -10.74 -20.13
CA ALA A 278 22.21 -10.53 -21.06
C ALA A 278 22.28 -9.08 -21.61
N GLY A 279 21.26 -8.26 -21.38
CA GLY A 279 21.23 -6.86 -21.81
C GLY A 279 22.26 -5.97 -21.09
N GLU A 280 22.53 -4.80 -21.66
CA GLU A 280 23.49 -3.80 -21.13
C GLU A 280 23.19 -3.35 -19.69
N ASN A 281 21.92 -3.42 -19.28
CA ASN A 281 21.45 -3.23 -17.90
C ASN A 281 20.84 -4.52 -17.34
N GLY A 282 21.54 -5.62 -17.52
CA GLY A 282 21.02 -6.96 -17.26
C GLY A 282 20.52 -7.15 -15.83
N VAL A 283 19.20 -7.29 -15.65
CA VAL A 283 18.59 -7.48 -14.33
C VAL A 283 18.06 -8.91 -14.24
N ARG A 284 18.50 -9.65 -13.22
CA ARG A 284 17.89 -10.93 -12.83
C ARG A 284 16.98 -10.73 -11.63
N TRP A 285 15.87 -11.47 -11.58
CA TRP A 285 15.03 -11.57 -10.40
C TRP A 285 14.79 -13.03 -10.04
N THR A 286 15.11 -13.41 -8.81
CA THR A 286 15.02 -14.78 -8.32
C THR A 286 14.12 -14.87 -7.08
N ALA A 287 13.76 -16.10 -6.69
CA ALA A 287 13.06 -16.33 -5.43
C ALA A 287 13.86 -15.85 -4.20
N ALA A 288 15.20 -15.87 -4.27
CA ALA A 288 16.06 -15.34 -3.21
C ALA A 288 15.94 -13.81 -3.10
N ASP A 289 15.94 -13.09 -4.24
CA ASP A 289 15.70 -11.64 -4.27
C ASP A 289 14.31 -11.30 -3.69
N GLY A 290 13.31 -12.14 -3.96
CA GLY A 290 11.96 -12.02 -3.38
C GLY A 290 11.96 -12.09 -1.86
N ARG A 291 12.59 -13.11 -1.27
CA ARG A 291 12.73 -13.25 0.19
C ARG A 291 13.54 -12.12 0.81
N GLU A 292 14.58 -11.66 0.12
CA GLU A 292 15.38 -10.53 0.59
C GLU A 292 14.54 -9.24 0.61
N LEU A 293 13.73 -9.01 -0.43
CA LEU A 293 12.82 -7.87 -0.47
C LEU A 293 11.81 -7.93 0.68
N GLU A 294 11.25 -9.10 0.98
CA GLU A 294 10.36 -9.28 2.14
C GLU A 294 11.06 -8.89 3.46
N GLY A 295 12.30 -9.34 3.67
CA GLY A 295 13.10 -8.97 4.83
C GLY A 295 13.40 -7.47 4.90
N ALA A 296 13.73 -6.85 3.77
CA ALA A 296 13.98 -5.41 3.69
C ALA A 296 12.71 -4.58 3.95
N VAL A 297 11.55 -5.04 3.46
CA VAL A 297 10.25 -4.44 3.76
C VAL A 297 9.96 -4.51 5.25
N GLU A 298 10.19 -5.66 5.88
CA GLU A 298 9.91 -5.82 7.32
C GLU A 298 10.82 -4.94 8.19
N LEU A 299 12.09 -4.75 7.80
CA LEU A 299 12.98 -3.80 8.46
C LEU A 299 12.49 -2.36 8.26
N ALA A 300 12.15 -1.96 7.03
CA ALA A 300 11.69 -0.62 6.71
C ALA A 300 10.38 -0.28 7.44
N ARG A 301 9.49 -1.25 7.66
CA ARG A 301 8.22 -1.04 8.41
C ARG A 301 8.40 -0.75 9.89
N ARG A 302 9.60 -0.96 10.45
CA ARG A 302 9.86 -0.65 11.86
C ARG A 302 9.84 0.85 12.07
N GLY A 303 9.15 1.28 13.12
CA GLY A 303 9.10 2.67 13.53
C GLY A 303 8.89 2.76 15.03
N LEU A 304 9.16 3.94 15.57
CA LEU A 304 8.92 4.27 16.97
C LEU A 304 7.76 5.25 17.04
N VAL A 305 6.98 5.15 18.12
CA VAL A 305 5.94 6.11 18.47
C VAL A 305 6.19 6.56 19.89
N PHE A 306 6.25 7.87 20.08
CA PHE A 306 6.30 8.53 21.37
C PHE A 306 4.99 9.29 21.56
N LEU A 307 4.36 9.08 22.70
CA LEU A 307 3.09 9.72 23.05
C LEU A 307 3.27 10.43 24.39
N GLY A 308 2.91 11.71 24.41
CA GLY A 308 2.85 12.51 25.63
C GLY A 308 1.57 13.34 25.65
N VAL A 309 1.15 13.75 26.84
CA VAL A 309 0.13 14.78 27.00
C VAL A 309 0.79 15.96 27.69
N LYS A 310 0.74 17.13 27.06
CA LYS A 310 1.18 18.37 27.68
C LYS A 310 0.26 18.65 28.87
N MET A 311 0.83 18.65 30.08
CA MET A 311 0.12 19.08 31.28
C MET A 311 -0.02 20.60 31.33
#